data_AF-A0A9E0PYS5-F1
#
_entry.id   AF-A0A9E0PYS5-F1
#
_cell.length_a   1.000
_cell.length_b   1.000
_cell.length_c   1.000
_cell.angle_alpha   90.00
_cell.angle_beta   90.00
_cell.angle_gamma   90.00
#
_symmetry.space_group_name_H-M   'P 1'
#
loop_
_entity.id
_entity.type
_entity.pdbx_description
1 polymer ?
#
loop_
_entity_poly.entity_id
_entity_poly.type
_entity_poly.pdbx_seq_one_letter_code
_entity_poly.pdbx_strand_id
1 'polypeptide(L)'
;MNSSAISPGGVGGALAGLAKAQPEAPFLFYRNSRGHFRWWSYATASAFLDRAGLGEERLSAKGVVVEREAVELLGEFLRLAMGEDSHPPGVAELAGTEPGAPRDIWISWRALTAPDERALARWAILTGAAILVEPGPALHPELFVWARPTLVSGTVEELGLLAGEVESLAPRFLRRRWLRQRGERLRLVLVEGSPAPEALGQVGERWRSLLPDCTAGIEPLVRVAR
;
A
#
# COMPACT_ATOMS: atom_id res chain seq x y z
N MET A 1 -27.50 17.49 -6.44
CA MET A 1 -26.66 16.37 -5.96
C MET A 1 -26.27 15.57 -7.19
N ASN A 2 -25.06 15.76 -7.71
CA ASN A 2 -24.57 15.01 -8.87
C ASN A 2 -24.03 13.67 -8.36
N SER A 3 -24.76 12.58 -8.60
CA SER A 3 -24.18 11.24 -8.54
C SER A 3 -23.17 11.14 -9.69
N SER A 4 -21.90 11.39 -9.39
CA SER A 4 -20.81 11.02 -10.28
C SER A 4 -20.90 9.53 -10.51
N ALA A 5 -21.35 9.13 -11.70
CA ALA A 5 -21.40 7.74 -12.11
C ALA A 5 -19.98 7.17 -12.02
N ILE A 6 -19.84 6.03 -11.34
CA ILE A 6 -18.56 5.32 -11.24
C ILE A 6 -18.13 4.95 -12.67
N SER A 7 -17.09 5.61 -13.18
CA SER A 7 -16.53 5.25 -14.48
C SER A 7 -15.98 3.82 -14.39
N PRO A 8 -16.33 2.91 -15.33
CA PRO A 8 -15.87 1.52 -15.31
C PRO A 8 -14.34 1.38 -15.41
N GLY A 9 -13.62 2.42 -15.83
CA GLY A 9 -12.15 2.46 -15.85
C GLY A 9 -11.49 3.17 -14.66
N GLY A 10 -12.28 3.73 -13.72
CA GLY A 10 -11.76 4.45 -12.55
C GLY A 10 -11.55 3.57 -11.32
N VAL A 11 -10.99 4.14 -10.25
CA VAL A 11 -10.73 3.47 -8.96
C VAL A 11 -11.98 2.74 -8.42
N GLY A 12 -13.16 3.36 -8.51
CA GLY A 12 -14.42 2.74 -8.08
C GLY A 12 -14.82 1.52 -8.94
N GLY A 13 -14.61 1.59 -10.26
CA GLY A 13 -14.88 0.48 -11.18
C GLY A 13 -13.93 -0.69 -10.94
N ALA A 14 -12.63 -0.41 -10.73
CA ALA A 14 -11.64 -1.42 -10.38
C ALA A 14 -11.98 -2.12 -9.05
N LEU A 15 -12.33 -1.35 -8.01
CA LEU A 15 -12.70 -1.91 -6.71
C LEU A 15 -13.95 -2.78 -6.80
N ALA A 16 -14.97 -2.36 -7.56
CA ALA A 16 -16.19 -3.15 -7.79
C ALA A 16 -15.88 -4.45 -8.56
N GLY A 17 -15.00 -4.37 -9.57
CA GLY A 17 -14.51 -5.54 -10.29
C GLY A 17 -13.80 -6.55 -9.38
N LEU A 18 -12.92 -6.06 -8.51
CA LEU A 18 -12.20 -6.87 -7.52
C LEU A 18 -13.16 -7.46 -6.46
N ALA A 19 -14.14 -6.70 -6.00
CA ALA A 19 -15.16 -7.20 -5.08
C ALA A 19 -15.99 -8.34 -5.68
N LYS A 20 -16.28 -8.28 -6.98
CA LYS A 20 -16.95 -9.38 -7.69
C LYS A 20 -16.06 -10.61 -7.87
N ALA A 21 -14.79 -10.41 -8.22
CA ALA A 21 -13.86 -11.50 -8.48
C ALA A 21 -13.37 -12.20 -7.20
N GLN A 22 -13.22 -11.45 -6.11
CA GLN A 22 -12.57 -11.90 -4.88
C GLN A 22 -13.13 -11.20 -3.63
N PRO A 23 -14.42 -11.42 -3.30
CA PRO A 23 -15.17 -10.63 -2.31
C PRO A 23 -14.55 -10.67 -0.91
N GLU A 24 -14.07 -11.83 -0.47
CA GLU A 24 -13.52 -12.04 0.87
C GLU A 24 -12.03 -11.70 1.00
N ALA A 25 -11.38 -11.38 -0.11
CA ALA A 25 -9.94 -11.18 -0.08
C ALA A 25 -9.56 -9.85 0.60
N PRO A 26 -8.50 -9.81 1.43
CA PRO A 26 -8.13 -8.60 2.15
C PRO A 26 -7.71 -7.46 1.23
N PHE A 27 -8.36 -6.31 1.40
CA PHE A 27 -8.06 -5.08 0.70
C PHE A 27 -7.22 -4.14 1.57
N LEU A 28 -7.68 -3.87 2.79
CA LEU A 28 -7.05 -2.93 3.72
C LEU A 28 -6.77 -3.64 5.03
N PHE A 29 -5.54 -3.57 5.54
CA PHE A 29 -5.18 -3.90 6.91
C PHE A 29 -4.86 -2.60 7.66
N TYR A 30 -5.31 -2.47 8.90
CA TYR A 30 -5.01 -1.30 9.73
C TYR A 30 -4.94 -1.68 11.22
N ARG A 31 -4.23 -0.89 12.02
CA ARG A 31 -4.36 -0.94 13.48
C ARG A 31 -5.46 0.02 13.92
N ASN A 32 -6.39 -0.45 14.73
CA ASN A 32 -7.38 0.44 15.34
C ASN A 32 -6.79 1.21 16.53
N SER A 33 -7.59 2.10 17.13
CA SER A 33 -7.21 2.92 18.29
C SER A 33 -6.77 2.11 19.52
N ARG A 34 -7.09 0.81 19.58
CA ARG A 34 -6.66 -0.11 20.64
C ARG A 34 -5.37 -0.87 20.28
N GLY A 35 -4.75 -0.57 19.14
CA GLY A 35 -3.55 -1.23 18.65
C GLY A 35 -3.80 -2.62 18.04
N HIS A 36 -5.05 -3.05 17.91
CA HIS A 36 -5.38 -4.34 17.33
C HIS A 36 -5.43 -4.26 15.81
N PHE A 37 -4.87 -5.27 15.14
CA PHE A 37 -5.03 -5.41 13.71
C PHE A 37 -6.48 -5.74 13.33
N ARG A 38 -6.93 -5.05 12.29
CA ARG A 38 -8.23 -5.17 11.63
C ARG A 38 -7.99 -5.17 10.13
N TRP A 39 -8.98 -5.66 9.40
CA TRP A 39 -8.92 -5.66 7.95
C TRP A 39 -10.31 -5.53 7.32
N TRP A 40 -10.35 -5.01 6.10
CA TRP A 40 -11.53 -4.98 5.24
C TRP A 40 -11.29 -5.85 4.01
N SER A 41 -12.34 -6.57 3.60
CA SER A 41 -12.36 -7.27 2.32
C SER A 41 -12.69 -6.32 1.16
N TYR A 42 -12.45 -6.76 -0.08
CA TYR A 42 -12.90 -6.01 -1.25
C TYR A 42 -14.42 -5.82 -1.27
N ALA A 43 -15.20 -6.82 -0.86
CA ALA A 43 -16.65 -6.67 -0.73
C ALA A 43 -17.04 -5.60 0.29
N THR A 44 -16.33 -5.53 1.43
CA THR A 44 -16.56 -4.50 2.45
C THR A 44 -16.25 -3.10 1.90
N ALA A 45 -15.12 -2.94 1.23
CA ALA A 45 -14.70 -1.66 0.65
C ALA A 45 -15.63 -1.20 -0.50
N SER A 46 -16.03 -2.11 -1.38
CA SER A 46 -17.00 -1.81 -2.45
C SER A 46 -18.38 -1.45 -1.88
N ALA A 47 -18.88 -2.23 -0.92
CA ALA A 47 -20.16 -1.93 -0.27
C ALA A 47 -20.13 -0.59 0.47
N PHE A 48 -18.98 -0.19 1.01
CA PHE A 48 -18.78 1.14 1.58
C PHE A 48 -18.92 2.24 0.51
N LEU A 49 -18.29 2.08 -0.66
CA LEU A 49 -18.38 3.04 -1.77
C LEU A 49 -19.79 3.15 -2.36
N ASP A 50 -20.45 2.01 -2.61
CA ASP A 50 -21.84 1.99 -3.11
C ASP A 50 -22.80 2.71 -2.17
N ARG A 51 -22.46 2.74 -0.88
CA ARG A 51 -23.22 3.39 0.17
C ARG A 51 -22.68 4.78 0.52
N ALA A 52 -21.58 5.27 -0.04
CA ALA A 52 -20.93 6.53 0.33
C ALA A 52 -21.63 7.80 -0.22
N GLY A 53 -22.97 7.78 -0.26
CA GLY A 53 -23.79 8.95 0.07
C GLY A 53 -24.15 9.04 1.56
N LEU A 54 -23.47 8.30 2.45
CA LEU A 54 -23.82 8.25 3.88
C LEU A 54 -22.89 9.12 4.72
N GLY A 55 -23.48 10.14 5.34
CA GLY A 55 -22.91 10.89 6.44
C GLY A 55 -22.66 10.01 7.67
N GLU A 56 -22.00 10.61 8.65
CA GLU A 56 -21.44 10.01 9.88
C GLU A 56 -22.41 9.09 10.66
N GLU A 57 -23.72 9.23 10.50
CA GLU A 57 -24.74 8.56 11.31
C GLU A 57 -25.06 7.09 10.94
N ARG A 58 -24.58 6.54 9.81
CA ARG A 58 -25.01 5.19 9.34
C ARG A 58 -23.98 4.06 9.48
N LEU A 59 -23.08 4.14 10.46
CA LEU A 59 -22.07 3.10 10.77
C LEU A 59 -22.63 1.72 11.23
N SER A 60 -23.96 1.54 11.24
CA SER A 60 -24.64 0.32 11.72
C SER A 60 -25.65 -0.30 10.74
N ALA A 61 -25.85 0.26 9.53
CA ALA A 61 -26.90 -0.22 8.65
C ALA A 61 -26.51 -1.51 7.90
N LYS A 62 -27.23 -2.61 8.19
CA LYS A 62 -27.12 -3.97 7.60
C LYS A 62 -25.97 -4.85 8.11
N GLY A 63 -25.66 -4.81 9.40
CA GLY A 63 -24.82 -5.84 10.05
C GLY A 63 -23.32 -5.76 9.76
N VAL A 64 -22.87 -4.81 8.95
CA VAL A 64 -21.45 -4.46 8.82
C VAL A 64 -21.19 -3.30 9.79
N VAL A 65 -20.64 -3.61 10.96
CA VAL A 65 -20.13 -2.59 11.88
C VAL A 65 -18.81 -2.11 11.29
N VAL A 66 -18.82 -0.89 10.76
CA VAL A 66 -17.62 -0.27 10.20
C VAL A 66 -16.98 0.55 11.32
N GLU A 67 -15.74 0.25 11.69
CA GLU A 67 -15.00 1.04 12.69
C GLU A 67 -14.83 2.47 12.15
N ARG A 68 -15.11 3.49 12.98
CA ARG A 68 -15.07 4.91 12.60
C ARG A 68 -13.69 5.27 12.03
N GLU A 69 -12.64 4.73 12.63
CA GLU A 69 -11.25 4.94 12.22
C GLU A 69 -11.00 4.48 10.78
N ALA A 70 -11.59 3.36 10.37
CA ALA A 70 -11.46 2.87 9.02
C ALA A 70 -12.27 3.69 8.01
N VAL A 71 -13.42 4.25 8.43
CA VAL A 71 -14.17 5.22 7.63
C VAL A 71 -13.40 6.52 7.45
N GLU A 72 -12.74 7.03 8.48
CA GLU A 72 -11.91 8.24 8.40
C GLU A 72 -10.69 7.99 7.48
N LEU A 73 -9.93 6.91 7.72
CA LEU A 73 -8.74 6.57 6.94
C LEU A 73 -9.04 6.34 5.46
N LEU A 74 -10.05 5.52 5.16
CA LEU A 74 -10.31 5.09 3.79
C LEU A 74 -11.31 6.01 3.08
N GLY A 75 -12.24 6.64 3.80
CA GLY A 75 -13.28 7.47 3.21
C GLY A 75 -12.74 8.73 2.56
N GLU A 76 -11.84 9.45 3.23
CA GLU A 76 -11.20 10.63 2.63
C GLU A 76 -10.31 10.24 1.45
N PHE A 77 -9.49 9.22 1.63
CA PHE A 77 -8.62 8.71 0.57
C PHE A 77 -9.42 8.29 -0.67
N LEU A 78 -10.45 7.44 -0.54
CA LEU A 78 -11.21 6.97 -1.69
C LEU A 78 -11.92 8.11 -2.41
N ARG A 79 -12.42 9.12 -1.68
CA ARG A 79 -13.00 10.33 -2.30
C ARG A 79 -11.96 11.07 -3.14
N LEU A 80 -10.77 11.30 -2.60
CA LEU A 80 -9.67 11.94 -3.34
C LEU A 80 -9.18 11.06 -4.50
N ALA A 81 -9.18 9.75 -4.33
CA ALA A 81 -8.77 8.78 -5.34
C ALA A 81 -9.74 8.70 -6.52
N MET A 82 -11.03 8.95 -6.29
CA MET A 82 -12.05 9.01 -7.34
C MET A 82 -12.10 10.37 -8.08
N GLY A 83 -11.47 11.41 -7.53
CA GLY A 83 -11.59 12.79 -8.04
C GLY A 83 -10.49 13.27 -9.00
N GLU A 84 -9.42 12.49 -9.26
CA GLU A 84 -8.37 12.89 -10.22
C GLU A 84 -8.19 11.81 -11.30
N ASP A 85 -8.06 12.21 -12.58
CA ASP A 85 -7.78 11.31 -13.72
C ASP A 85 -6.28 11.01 -13.91
N SER A 86 -5.45 11.25 -12.89
CA SER A 86 -4.02 11.00 -12.94
C SER A 86 -3.72 9.49 -12.91
N HIS A 87 -3.14 8.99 -14.00
CA HIS A 87 -2.48 7.69 -14.02
C HIS A 87 -1.16 7.81 -13.26
N PRO A 88 -0.85 6.93 -12.29
CA PRO A 88 0.51 6.86 -11.77
C PRO A 88 1.43 6.40 -12.92
N PRO A 89 2.46 7.18 -13.32
CA PRO A 89 3.43 6.67 -14.27
C PRO A 89 4.27 5.57 -13.63
N GLY A 90 4.76 4.62 -14.43
CA GLY A 90 5.74 3.60 -14.03
C GLY A 90 5.19 2.41 -13.23
N VAL A 91 4.23 2.61 -12.32
CA VAL A 91 3.79 1.51 -11.43
C VAL A 91 2.82 0.53 -12.11
N ALA A 92 2.11 0.97 -13.17
CA ALA A 92 1.15 0.15 -13.90
C ALA A 92 1.81 -0.91 -14.81
N GLU A 93 3.03 -0.68 -15.31
CA GLU A 93 3.79 -1.67 -16.09
C GLU A 93 4.39 -2.80 -15.22
N LEU A 94 4.43 -2.61 -13.90
CA LEU A 94 5.12 -3.50 -12.96
C LEU A 94 4.21 -4.58 -12.33
N ALA A 95 2.89 -4.47 -12.49
CA ALA A 95 1.91 -5.36 -11.87
C ALA A 95 1.32 -6.35 -12.87
N GLY A 96 2.16 -7.20 -13.44
CA GLY A 96 1.73 -8.43 -14.09
C GLY A 96 1.48 -9.50 -13.03
N THR A 97 0.24 -9.64 -12.55
CA THR A 97 -0.12 -10.84 -11.76
C THR A 97 -1.39 -11.48 -12.31
N GLU A 98 -1.22 -12.71 -12.79
CA GLU A 98 -2.31 -13.61 -13.12
C GLU A 98 -3.14 -13.97 -11.86
N PRO A 99 -4.45 -14.27 -12.01
CA PRO A 99 -5.27 -14.76 -10.92
C PRO A 99 -4.67 -16.02 -10.28
N GLY A 100 -4.29 -15.95 -9.00
CA GLY A 100 -3.69 -17.06 -8.24
C GLY A 100 -2.23 -16.86 -7.82
N ALA A 101 -1.55 -15.82 -8.32
CA ALA A 101 -0.22 -15.43 -7.84
C ALA A 101 -0.26 -14.85 -6.40
N PRO A 102 0.83 -14.93 -5.62
CA PRO A 102 0.93 -14.25 -4.33
C PRO A 102 0.67 -12.75 -4.50
N ARG A 103 -0.41 -12.26 -3.90
CA ARG A 103 -0.88 -10.87 -4.06
C ARG A 103 0.15 -9.85 -3.62
N ASP A 104 0.30 -8.78 -4.39
CA ASP A 104 1.14 -7.65 -4.01
C ASP A 104 0.68 -7.01 -2.68
N ILE A 105 1.65 -6.65 -1.85
CA ILE A 105 1.39 -6.00 -0.56
C ILE A 105 2.20 -4.72 -0.54
N TRP A 106 1.50 -3.61 -0.34
CA TRP A 106 2.10 -2.32 -0.09
C TRP A 106 1.82 -1.91 1.36
N ILE A 107 2.84 -1.40 2.03
CA ILE A 107 2.72 -0.84 3.37
C ILE A 107 2.79 0.67 3.26
N SER A 108 1.70 1.32 3.67
CA SER A 108 1.62 2.74 3.94
C SER A 108 1.83 2.96 5.44
N TRP A 109 2.74 3.85 5.81
CA TRP A 109 2.88 4.32 7.20
C TRP A 109 2.63 5.82 7.35
N ARG A 110 2.30 6.48 6.24
CA ARG A 110 2.03 7.91 6.17
C ARG A 110 0.55 8.14 5.91
N ALA A 111 0.14 9.40 6.00
CA ALA A 111 -1.25 9.75 5.73
C ALA A 111 -1.58 9.42 4.26
N LEU A 112 -2.59 8.59 4.02
CA LEU A 112 -3.08 8.27 2.67
C LEU A 112 -3.60 9.49 1.91
N THR A 113 -3.73 10.64 2.57
CA THR A 113 -4.07 11.93 1.96
C THR A 113 -2.87 12.64 1.34
N ALA A 114 -1.63 12.23 1.63
CA ALA A 114 -0.43 12.79 1.00
C ALA A 114 -0.41 12.45 -0.50
N PRO A 115 0.03 13.36 -1.41
CA PRO A 115 -0.04 13.13 -2.85
C PRO A 115 0.60 11.82 -3.33
N ASP A 116 1.78 11.50 -2.81
CA ASP A 116 2.56 10.30 -3.16
C ASP A 116 1.85 9.02 -2.66
N GLU A 117 1.39 9.02 -1.41
CA GLU A 117 0.60 7.95 -0.82
C GLU A 117 -0.73 7.73 -1.56
N ARG A 118 -1.39 8.80 -2.02
CA ARG A 118 -2.60 8.70 -2.85
C ARG A 118 -2.30 7.99 -4.17
N ALA A 119 -1.19 8.31 -4.82
CA ALA A 119 -0.80 7.68 -6.08
C ALA A 119 -0.55 6.17 -5.91
N LEU A 120 0.15 5.79 -4.83
CA LEU A 120 0.43 4.39 -4.51
C LEU A 120 -0.82 3.62 -4.09
N ALA A 121 -1.70 4.24 -3.31
CA ALA A 121 -2.96 3.62 -2.92
C ALA A 121 -3.91 3.45 -4.12
N ARG A 122 -3.92 4.39 -5.08
CA ARG A 122 -4.61 4.22 -6.37
C ARG A 122 -4.04 3.05 -7.15
N TRP A 123 -2.71 2.98 -7.29
CA TRP A 123 -2.06 1.84 -7.93
C TRP A 123 -2.49 0.53 -7.24
N ALA A 124 -2.43 0.46 -5.92
CA ALA A 124 -2.78 -0.73 -5.17
C ALA A 124 -4.22 -1.18 -5.45
N ILE A 125 -5.18 -0.26 -5.57
CA ILE A 125 -6.54 -0.58 -5.96
C ILE A 125 -6.60 -1.08 -7.40
N LEU A 126 -5.95 -0.40 -8.34
CA LEU A 126 -6.00 -0.76 -9.75
C LEU A 126 -5.36 -2.14 -10.03
N THR A 127 -4.36 -2.52 -9.25
CA THR A 127 -3.66 -3.80 -9.39
C THR A 127 -4.18 -4.90 -8.48
N GLY A 128 -5.09 -4.55 -7.57
CA GLY A 128 -5.63 -5.48 -6.59
C GLY A 128 -4.65 -5.85 -5.46
N ALA A 129 -3.61 -5.05 -5.25
CA ALA A 129 -2.69 -5.18 -4.11
C ALA A 129 -3.41 -4.92 -2.78
N ALA A 130 -2.96 -5.59 -1.72
CA ALA A 130 -3.41 -5.28 -0.37
C ALA A 130 -2.66 -4.06 0.17
N ILE A 131 -3.40 -3.15 0.78
CA ILE A 131 -2.88 -1.97 1.46
C ILE A 131 -2.79 -2.29 2.95
N LEU A 132 -1.62 -2.08 3.52
CA LEU A 132 -1.41 -2.18 4.95
C LEU A 132 -1.08 -0.80 5.49
N VAL A 133 -1.91 -0.29 6.40
CA VAL A 133 -1.75 1.04 7.00
C VAL A 133 -1.26 0.91 8.43
N GLU A 134 -0.07 1.45 8.70
CA GLU A 134 0.46 1.61 10.04
C GLU A 134 0.61 3.11 10.37
N PRO A 135 -0.30 3.70 11.16
CA PRO A 135 -0.16 5.09 11.54
C PRO A 135 1.06 5.24 12.46
N GLY A 136 2.13 5.85 11.95
CA GLY A 136 3.35 6.08 12.71
C GLY A 136 4.25 7.11 12.03
N PRO A 137 5.17 7.75 12.77
CA PRO A 137 6.15 8.66 12.16
C PRO A 137 7.16 7.92 11.26
N ALA A 138 7.27 6.60 11.39
CA ALA A 138 8.12 5.74 10.58
C ALA A 138 7.51 4.33 10.49
N LEU A 139 7.87 3.57 9.44
CA LEU A 139 7.49 2.17 9.29
C LEU A 139 8.15 1.31 10.37
N HIS A 140 7.36 0.54 11.13
CA HIS A 140 7.93 -0.40 12.09
C HIS A 140 8.62 -1.58 11.36
N PRO A 141 9.88 -1.92 11.71
CA PRO A 141 10.63 -2.96 11.00
C PRO A 141 10.01 -4.36 11.17
N GLU A 142 9.36 -4.65 12.30
CA GLU A 142 8.64 -5.91 12.49
C GLU A 142 7.45 -6.05 11.54
N LEU A 143 6.82 -4.94 11.17
CA LEU A 143 5.70 -4.95 10.25
C LEU A 143 6.16 -5.31 8.84
N PHE A 144 7.28 -4.73 8.41
CA PHE A 144 7.94 -5.12 7.16
C PHE A 144 8.23 -6.63 7.12
N VAL A 145 8.79 -7.15 8.20
CA VAL A 145 9.16 -8.58 8.34
C VAL A 145 7.93 -9.50 8.34
N TRP A 146 6.85 -9.08 8.99
CA TRP A 146 5.60 -9.83 9.05
C TRP A 146 4.86 -9.80 7.71
N ALA A 147 4.63 -8.61 7.17
CA ALA A 147 3.85 -8.39 5.97
C ALA A 147 4.56 -8.87 4.71
N ARG A 148 5.91 -8.85 4.69
CA ARG A 148 6.76 -9.23 3.55
C ARG A 148 6.29 -8.50 2.29
N PRO A 149 6.36 -7.16 2.29
CA PRO A 149 5.79 -6.34 1.24
C PRO A 149 6.43 -6.65 -0.12
N THR A 150 5.66 -6.46 -1.18
CA THR A 150 6.18 -6.47 -2.53
C THR A 150 6.65 -5.08 -2.98
N LEU A 151 6.11 -4.03 -2.37
CA LEU A 151 6.48 -2.65 -2.61
C LEU A 151 6.65 -1.90 -1.28
N VAL A 152 7.74 -1.13 -1.18
CA VAL A 152 7.97 -0.17 -0.09
C VAL A 152 8.33 1.21 -0.67
N SER A 153 7.89 2.28 -0.03
CA SER A 153 8.06 3.65 -0.50
C SER A 153 8.45 4.62 0.61
N GLY A 154 9.48 5.43 0.42
CA GLY A 154 9.89 6.43 1.42
C GLY A 154 11.04 7.31 0.93
N THR A 155 11.51 8.23 1.76
CA THR A 155 12.72 9.00 1.45
C THR A 155 13.97 8.13 1.52
N VAL A 156 15.09 8.64 1.02
CA VAL A 156 16.41 7.97 1.10
C VAL A 156 16.73 7.61 2.54
N GLU A 157 16.51 8.56 3.46
CA GLU A 157 16.79 8.41 4.88
C GLU A 157 15.89 7.35 5.52
N GLU A 158 14.58 7.41 5.27
CA GLU A 158 13.61 6.45 5.80
C GLU A 158 13.91 5.02 5.34
N LEU A 159 14.20 4.84 4.05
CA LEU A 159 14.51 3.53 3.48
C LEU A 159 15.85 2.99 3.99
N GLY A 160 16.83 3.87 4.21
CA GLY A 160 18.12 3.50 4.81
C GLY A 160 17.99 3.07 6.27
N LEU A 161 17.19 3.80 7.06
CA LEU A 161 16.89 3.48 8.45
C LEU A 161 16.14 2.15 8.55
N LEU A 162 15.07 1.97 7.78
CA LEU A 162 14.29 0.73 7.74
C LEU A 162 15.19 -0.47 7.41
N ALA A 163 16.06 -0.34 6.42
CA ALA A 163 17.02 -1.36 6.04
C ALA A 163 17.96 -1.73 7.21
N GLY A 164 18.46 -0.75 7.96
CA GLY A 164 19.23 -0.95 9.19
C GLY A 164 18.46 -1.69 10.28
N GLU A 165 17.24 -1.27 10.53
CA GLU A 165 16.40 -1.85 11.59
C GLU A 165 15.95 -3.28 11.25
N VAL A 166 15.56 -3.57 10.01
CA VAL A 166 15.25 -4.93 9.54
C VAL A 166 16.47 -5.85 9.69
N GLU A 167 17.68 -5.36 9.39
CA GLU A 167 18.91 -6.12 9.61
C GLU A 167 19.12 -6.45 11.11
N SER A 168 18.80 -5.51 11.99
CA SER A 168 18.97 -5.65 13.44
C SER A 168 18.06 -6.73 14.05
N LEU A 169 16.89 -6.96 13.45
CA LEU A 169 15.95 -8.02 13.85
C LEU A 169 16.42 -9.43 13.46
N ALA A 170 17.36 -9.54 12.52
CA ALA A 170 17.77 -10.82 11.99
C ALA A 170 18.64 -11.62 12.99
N PRO A 171 18.30 -12.89 13.30
CA PRO A 171 19.12 -13.72 14.17
C PRO A 171 20.55 -13.85 13.64
N ARG A 172 21.56 -13.56 14.48
CA ARG A 172 22.98 -13.47 14.07
C ARG A 172 23.48 -14.68 13.27
N PHE A 173 23.10 -15.89 13.67
CA PHE A 173 23.56 -17.15 13.07
C PHE A 173 22.79 -17.55 11.78
N LEU A 174 21.67 -16.88 11.46
CA LEU A 174 20.88 -17.14 10.25
C LEU A 174 20.61 -15.88 9.43
N ARG A 175 21.33 -14.78 9.69
CA ARG A 175 21.02 -13.44 9.16
C ARG A 175 20.70 -13.45 7.68
N ARG A 176 21.58 -14.02 6.85
CA ARG A 176 21.39 -14.08 5.38
C ARG A 176 20.13 -14.85 4.97
N ARG A 177 19.93 -16.06 5.53
CA ARG A 177 18.77 -16.90 5.20
C ARG A 177 17.47 -16.25 5.67
N TRP A 178 17.48 -15.65 6.86
CA TRP A 178 16.33 -14.98 7.44
C TRP A 178 15.95 -13.76 6.61
N LEU A 179 16.91 -12.88 6.30
CA LEU A 179 16.66 -11.69 5.47
C LEU A 179 16.16 -12.09 4.08
N ARG A 180 16.79 -13.07 3.44
CA ARG A 180 16.31 -13.61 2.15
C ARG A 180 14.84 -14.01 2.22
N GLN A 181 14.44 -14.78 3.23
CA GLN A 181 13.05 -15.18 3.38
C GLN A 181 12.13 -13.97 3.59
N ARG A 182 12.54 -12.96 4.36
CA ARG A 182 11.69 -11.80 4.65
C ARG A 182 11.57 -10.84 3.47
N GLY A 183 12.61 -10.72 2.66
CA GLY A 183 12.63 -9.87 1.48
C GLY A 183 12.35 -10.56 0.14
N GLU A 184 12.09 -11.88 0.10
CA GLU A 184 11.91 -12.63 -1.17
C GLU A 184 10.80 -12.07 -2.07
N ARG A 185 9.84 -11.38 -1.45
CA ARG A 185 8.67 -10.83 -2.14
C ARG A 185 8.88 -9.39 -2.59
N LEU A 186 9.90 -8.71 -2.07
CA LEU A 186 10.17 -7.32 -2.39
C LEU A 186 10.60 -7.22 -3.86
N ARG A 187 9.82 -6.47 -4.63
CA ARG A 187 10.00 -6.26 -6.06
C ARG A 187 10.32 -4.81 -6.40
N LEU A 188 9.93 -3.88 -5.53
CA LEU A 188 10.11 -2.47 -5.81
C LEU A 188 10.36 -1.68 -4.53
N VAL A 189 11.38 -0.82 -4.59
CA VAL A 189 11.65 0.23 -3.61
C VAL A 189 11.50 1.56 -4.31
N LEU A 190 10.49 2.33 -3.90
CA LEU A 190 10.21 3.64 -4.47
C LEU A 190 10.80 4.74 -3.59
N VAL A 191 11.73 5.50 -4.15
CA VAL A 191 12.41 6.58 -3.44
C VAL A 191 11.71 7.90 -3.73
N GLU A 192 11.19 8.52 -2.70
CA GLU A 192 10.39 9.74 -2.83
C GLU A 192 11.21 11.00 -3.03
N GLY A 193 10.55 12.00 -3.64
CA GLY A 193 11.14 13.30 -3.91
C GLY A 193 11.97 13.34 -5.19
N SER A 194 13.07 14.08 -5.15
CA SER A 194 14.01 14.21 -6.27
C SER A 194 15.42 13.81 -5.82
N PRO A 195 15.63 12.53 -5.46
CA PRO A 195 16.92 12.07 -4.98
C PRO A 195 17.97 12.19 -6.09
N ALA A 196 19.19 12.58 -5.70
CA ALA A 196 20.31 12.52 -6.62
C ALA A 196 20.55 11.05 -7.05
N PRO A 197 21.06 10.80 -8.27
CA PRO A 197 21.35 9.44 -8.74
C PRO A 197 22.26 8.64 -7.79
N GLU A 198 23.20 9.31 -7.13
CA GLU A 198 24.09 8.71 -6.14
C GLU A 198 23.32 8.19 -4.91
N ALA A 199 22.34 8.96 -4.43
CA ALA A 199 21.51 8.55 -3.30
C ALA A 199 20.62 7.34 -3.64
N LEU A 200 20.08 7.30 -4.87
CA LEU A 200 19.39 6.11 -5.40
C LEU A 200 20.32 4.90 -5.44
N GLY A 201 21.57 5.11 -5.90
CA GLY A 201 22.61 4.08 -5.91
C GLY A 201 22.87 3.50 -4.52
N GLN A 202 23.04 4.37 -3.51
CA GLN A 202 23.27 3.98 -2.11
C GLN A 202 22.10 3.19 -1.52
N VAL A 203 20.86 3.62 -1.75
CA VAL A 203 19.66 2.87 -1.32
C VAL A 203 19.66 1.49 -1.96
N GLY A 204 19.92 1.42 -3.27
CA GLY A 204 19.95 0.15 -3.99
C GLY A 204 21.05 -0.78 -3.51
N GLU A 205 22.27 -0.28 -3.29
CA GLU A 205 23.38 -1.05 -2.72
C GLU A 205 23.04 -1.56 -1.32
N ARG A 206 22.43 -0.72 -0.47
CA ARG A 206 22.02 -1.11 0.87
C ARG A 206 21.01 -2.26 0.83
N TRP A 207 19.94 -2.13 0.05
CA TRP A 207 18.92 -3.19 -0.06
C TRP A 207 19.46 -4.47 -0.70
N ARG A 208 20.30 -4.38 -1.74
CA ARG A 208 20.97 -5.56 -2.33
C ARG A 208 21.95 -6.23 -1.36
N SER A 209 22.63 -5.46 -0.51
CA SER A 209 23.53 -6.03 0.50
C SER A 209 22.78 -6.86 1.55
N LEU A 210 21.56 -6.43 1.89
CA LEU A 210 20.69 -7.11 2.85
C LEU A 210 19.98 -8.31 2.23
N LEU A 211 19.60 -8.18 0.97
CA LEU A 211 18.86 -9.16 0.20
C LEU A 211 19.62 -9.45 -1.11
N PRO A 212 20.64 -10.33 -1.09
CA PRO A 212 21.51 -10.54 -2.24
C PRO A 212 20.78 -11.04 -3.50
N ASP A 213 19.67 -11.74 -3.30
CA ASP A 213 18.81 -12.28 -4.34
C ASP A 213 17.63 -11.35 -4.66
N CYS A 214 17.62 -10.14 -4.08
CA CYS A 214 16.60 -9.14 -4.34
C CYS A 214 16.79 -8.58 -5.74
N THR A 215 15.87 -8.95 -6.62
CA THR A 215 15.74 -8.38 -7.95
C THR A 215 14.89 -7.12 -7.94
N ALA A 216 14.68 -6.49 -6.77
CA ALA A 216 13.80 -5.34 -6.68
C ALA A 216 14.34 -4.19 -7.54
N GLY A 217 13.46 -3.61 -8.34
CA GLY A 217 13.70 -2.30 -8.94
C GLY A 217 13.87 -1.26 -7.84
N ILE A 218 14.83 -0.36 -8.02
CA ILE A 218 15.00 0.81 -7.15
C ILE A 218 14.75 2.00 -8.04
N GLU A 219 13.60 2.64 -7.86
CA GLU A 219 13.11 3.65 -8.79
C GLU A 219 12.72 4.93 -8.03
N PRO A 220 13.00 6.11 -8.61
CA PRO A 220 12.44 7.34 -8.06
C PRO A 220 10.92 7.33 -8.22
N LEU A 221 10.19 7.72 -7.19
CA LEU A 221 8.78 8.04 -7.30
C LEU A 221 8.65 9.39 -7.99
N VAL A 222 8.61 9.37 -9.33
CA VAL A 222 8.54 10.59 -10.13
C VAL A 222 7.15 11.21 -9.95
N ARG A 223 7.11 12.37 -9.28
CA ARG A 223 5.92 13.23 -9.28
C ARG A 223 5.72 13.74 -10.70
N VAL A 224 4.63 13.33 -11.35
CA VAL A 224 4.13 14.10 -12.50
C VAL A 224 3.55 15.37 -11.92
N ALA A 225 4.38 16.41 -11.82
CA ALA A 225 3.87 17.76 -11.66
C ALA A 225 2.99 18.02 -12.89
N ARG A 226 1.68 18.16 -12.68
CA ARG A 226 0.79 18.83 -13.63
C ARG A 226 0.61 20.26 -13.17
#